data_AF-A0A1H0EAJ8-F1
#
_entry.id   AF-A0A1H0EAJ8-F1
#
_cell.length_a   1.000
_cell.length_b   1.000
_cell.length_c   1.000
_cell.angle_alpha   90.00
_cell.angle_beta   90.00
_cell.angle_gamma   90.00
#
_symmetry.space_group_name_H-M   'P 1'
#
loop_
_entity.id
_entity.type
_entity.pdbx_description
1 polymer ?
#
loop_
_entity_poly.entity_id
_entity_poly.type
_entity_poly.pdbx_seq_one_letter_code
_entity_poly.pdbx_strand_id
1 'polypeptide(L)'
;MPVESWLNPEEVPDLAARATAMIDAALTGSGLTREAYWFAVRKGYNTPYNDPPRKRAAPAQPNAVPSPLGEAVEPVTAPVAVIAAQAAEARAI
;
A
#
# COMPACT_ATOMS: atom_id res chain seq x y z
N MET A 1 4.71 -21.67 -18.46
CA MET A 1 6.18 -21.73 -18.31
C MET A 1 6.47 -21.89 -16.83
N PRO A 2 7.32 -22.84 -16.39
CA PRO A 2 7.73 -22.90 -14.99
C PRO A 2 8.51 -21.63 -14.66
N VAL A 3 8.11 -20.96 -13.58
CA VAL A 3 8.87 -19.82 -13.04
C VAL A 3 9.93 -20.41 -12.14
N GLU A 4 11.20 -20.21 -12.49
CA GLU A 4 12.28 -20.61 -11.61
C GLU A 4 12.34 -19.68 -10.39
N SER A 5 12.41 -20.27 -9.21
CA SER A 5 12.64 -19.54 -7.97
C SER A 5 14.08 -19.02 -7.96
N TRP A 6 14.25 -17.73 -7.77
CA TRP A 6 15.56 -17.11 -7.54
C TRP A 6 16.11 -17.35 -6.13
N LEU A 7 15.40 -18.13 -5.31
CA LEU A 7 15.70 -18.39 -3.92
C LEU A 7 16.05 -19.87 -3.71
N ASN A 8 17.18 -20.09 -3.05
CA ASN A 8 17.62 -21.41 -2.61
C ASN A 8 16.66 -21.94 -1.52
N PRO A 9 16.01 -23.10 -1.70
CA PRO A 9 15.05 -23.62 -0.73
C PRO A 9 15.62 -23.80 0.68
N GLU A 10 16.89 -24.19 0.78
CA GLU A 10 17.62 -24.37 2.05
C GLU A 10 17.76 -23.06 2.85
N GLU A 11 17.80 -21.90 2.17
CA GLU A 11 17.98 -20.58 2.81
C GLU A 11 16.64 -19.93 3.19
N VAL A 12 15.52 -20.45 2.69
CA VAL A 12 14.18 -19.89 2.93
C VAL A 12 13.85 -19.80 4.42
N PRO A 13 14.09 -20.83 5.27
CA PRO A 13 13.77 -20.74 6.69
C PRO A 13 14.51 -19.62 7.41
N ASP A 14 15.81 -19.49 7.13
CA ASP A 14 16.66 -18.46 7.75
C ASP A 14 16.31 -17.06 7.26
N LEU A 15 15.97 -16.92 5.97
CA LEU A 15 15.49 -15.65 5.44
C LEU A 15 14.14 -15.25 6.06
N ALA A 16 13.21 -16.21 6.20
CA ALA A 16 11.91 -15.97 6.81
C ALA A 16 12.02 -15.56 8.29
N ALA A 17 12.91 -16.21 9.05
CA ALA A 17 13.17 -15.87 10.44
C ALA A 17 13.73 -14.45 10.57
N ARG A 18 14.72 -14.08 9.75
CA ARG A 18 15.30 -12.73 9.73
C ARG A 18 14.27 -11.67 9.35
N ALA A 19 13.50 -11.91 8.29
CA ALA A 19 12.44 -10.99 7.86
C ALA A 19 11.41 -10.78 8.97
N THR A 20 11.01 -11.85 9.66
CA THR A 20 10.09 -11.76 10.81
C THR A 20 10.65 -10.88 11.92
N ALA A 21 11.92 -11.10 12.31
CA ALA A 21 12.56 -10.29 13.35
C ALA A 21 12.65 -8.81 12.97
N MET A 22 12.95 -8.51 11.70
CA MET A 22 12.97 -7.12 11.18
C MET A 22 11.59 -6.46 11.24
N ILE A 23 10.54 -7.21 10.91
CA ILE A 23 9.15 -6.71 10.98
C ILE A 23 8.76 -6.45 12.45
N ASP A 24 9.04 -7.37 13.36
CA ASP A 24 8.71 -7.20 14.78
C ASP A 24 9.45 -6.02 15.41
N ALA A 25 10.72 -5.83 15.04
CA ALA A 25 11.50 -4.66 15.45
C ALA A 25 10.88 -3.36 14.92
N ALA A 26 10.46 -3.32 13.65
CA ALA A 26 9.83 -2.14 13.06
C ALA A 26 8.43 -1.85 13.62
N LEU A 27 7.71 -2.87 14.08
CA LEU A 27 6.41 -2.71 14.71
C LEU A 27 6.51 -2.20 16.15
N THR A 28 7.64 -2.45 16.82
CA THR A 28 7.89 -1.94 18.16
C THR A 28 7.89 -0.41 18.16
N GLY A 29 7.02 0.21 18.96
CA GLY A 29 6.88 1.67 19.02
C GLY A 29 6.06 2.30 17.89
N SER A 30 5.65 1.54 16.87
CA SER A 30 4.83 2.04 15.76
C SER A 30 3.35 2.26 16.12
N GLY A 31 2.89 1.66 17.23
CA GLY A 31 1.47 1.65 17.61
C GLY A 31 0.59 0.73 16.75
N LEU A 32 1.15 0.05 15.74
CA LEU A 32 0.45 -0.96 14.95
C LEU A 32 0.57 -2.35 15.59
N THR A 33 -0.52 -3.11 15.56
CA THR A 33 -0.46 -4.54 15.83
C THR A 33 0.03 -5.31 14.60
N ARG A 34 0.57 -6.51 14.85
CA ARG A 34 1.02 -7.40 13.78
C ARG A 34 -0.11 -7.76 12.82
N GLU A 35 -1.33 -7.92 13.32
CA GLU A 35 -2.53 -8.19 12.51
C GLU A 35 -2.89 -7.00 11.62
N ALA A 36 -2.83 -5.77 12.15
CA ALA A 36 -3.13 -4.55 11.40
C ALA A 36 -2.12 -4.34 10.27
N TYR A 37 -0.83 -4.59 10.53
CA TYR A 37 0.21 -4.58 9.51
C TYR A 37 -0.07 -5.58 8.38
N TRP A 38 -0.31 -6.86 8.71
CA TRP A 38 -0.57 -7.88 7.69
C TRP A 38 -1.91 -7.69 6.96
N PHE A 39 -2.89 -7.06 7.60
CA PHE A 39 -4.12 -6.62 6.92
C PHE A 39 -3.81 -5.56 5.87
N ALA A 40 -3.03 -4.53 6.21
CA ALA A 40 -2.64 -3.48 5.28
C ALA A 40 -1.80 -4.02 4.11
N VAL A 41 -0.83 -4.91 4.37
CA VAL A 41 -0.02 -5.56 3.33
C VAL A 41 -0.90 -6.35 2.36
N ARG A 42 -1.76 -7.23 2.87
CA ARG A 42 -2.69 -8.01 2.02
C ARG A 42 -3.63 -7.10 1.24
N LYS A 43 -4.13 -6.05 1.88
CA LYS A 43 -4.97 -5.06 1.20
C LYS A 43 -4.21 -4.40 0.07
N GLY A 44 -3.01 -3.85 0.30
CA GLY A 44 -2.21 -3.13 -0.69
C GLY A 44 -1.78 -3.98 -1.89
N TYR A 45 -1.42 -5.24 -1.68
CA TYR A 45 -1.04 -6.15 -2.76
C TYR A 45 -2.24 -6.74 -3.52
N ASN A 46 -3.37 -6.97 -2.84
CA ASN A 46 -4.56 -7.53 -3.48
C ASN A 46 -5.56 -6.47 -3.98
N THR A 47 -5.31 -5.17 -3.76
CA THR A 47 -6.28 -4.10 -4.06
C THR A 47 -6.75 -4.07 -5.52
N PRO A 48 -5.91 -4.29 -6.55
CA PRO A 48 -6.40 -4.25 -7.92
C PRO A 48 -7.31 -5.43 -8.29
N TYR A 49 -7.36 -6.50 -7.48
CA TYR A 49 -8.06 -7.74 -7.81
C TYR A 49 -9.20 -8.13 -6.85
N ASN A 50 -9.20 -7.64 -5.60
CA ASN A 50 -10.14 -8.10 -4.57
C ASN A 50 -11.07 -7.01 -3.99
N ASP A 51 -10.75 -5.73 -4.11
CA ASP A 51 -11.66 -4.68 -3.63
C ASP A 51 -12.62 -4.31 -4.78
N PRO A 52 -13.93 -4.61 -4.69
CA PRO A 52 -14.89 -4.05 -5.64
C PRO A 52 -14.76 -2.53 -5.58
N PRO A 53 -14.84 -1.81 -6.73
CA PRO A 53 -14.70 -0.37 -6.75
C PRO A 53 -15.64 0.21 -5.71
N ARG A 54 -15.06 0.77 -4.64
CA ARG A 54 -15.86 1.40 -3.59
C ARG A 54 -16.60 2.52 -4.29
N LYS A 55 -17.91 2.33 -4.53
CA LYS A 55 -18.83 3.42 -4.77
C LYS A 55 -18.78 4.25 -3.49
N ARG A 56 -17.84 5.20 -3.43
CA ARG A 56 -17.91 6.29 -2.48
C ARG A 56 -19.21 6.98 -2.85
N ALA A 57 -20.29 6.71 -2.10
CA ALA A 57 -21.44 7.57 -2.11
C ALA A 57 -20.88 8.94 -1.69
N ALA A 58 -20.74 9.83 -2.67
CA ALA A 58 -20.41 11.21 -2.38
C ALA A 58 -21.46 11.70 -1.37
N PRO A 59 -21.09 12.36 -0.27
CA PRO A 59 -22.08 13.01 0.56
C PRO A 59 -22.91 13.92 -0.34
N ALA A 60 -24.24 13.75 -0.32
CA ALA A 60 -25.14 14.56 -1.12
C ALA A 60 -24.93 16.02 -0.70
N GLN A 61 -24.26 16.81 -1.56
CA GLN A 61 -24.18 18.24 -1.33
C GLN A 61 -25.56 18.84 -1.62
N PRO A 62 -26.20 19.52 -0.67
CA PRO A 62 -27.58 19.98 -0.79
C PRO A 62 -27.82 21.00 -1.91
N ASN A 63 -26.77 21.50 -2.58
CA ASN A 63 -26.85 22.50 -3.65
C ASN A 63 -26.10 22.11 -4.94
N ALA A 64 -25.91 20.81 -5.21
CA ALA A 64 -25.25 20.39 -6.45
C ALA A 64 -26.13 20.68 -7.68
N VAL A 65 -25.74 21.65 -8.50
CA VAL A 65 -26.29 21.84 -9.86
C VAL A 65 -25.79 20.69 -10.76
N PRO A 66 -26.68 20.08 -11.59
CA PRO A 66 -26.27 19.00 -12.47
C PRO A 66 -25.25 19.49 -13.49
N SER A 67 -24.03 18.98 -13.40
CA SER A 67 -22.98 19.23 -14.39
C SER A 67 -23.16 18.23 -15.56
N PRO A 68 -23.17 18.68 -16.83
CA PRO A 68 -23.30 17.77 -17.95
C PRO A 68 -22.10 16.84 -18.02
N LEU A 69 -22.37 15.57 -18.33
CA LEU A 69 -21.37 14.53 -18.55
C LEU A 69 -20.35 14.98 -19.62
N GLY A 70 -19.07 14.93 -19.26
CA GLY A 70 -17.96 14.89 -20.19
C GLY A 70 -16.89 15.94 -19.93
N GLU A 71 -15.80 15.54 -19.27
CA GLU A 71 -14.47 15.51 -19.91
C GLU A 71 -13.51 14.72 -19.01
N ALA A 72 -12.60 13.96 -19.63
CA ALA A 72 -11.63 13.13 -18.95
C ALA A 72 -10.66 13.99 -18.11
N VAL A 73 -10.60 13.74 -16.81
CA VAL A 73 -9.56 14.34 -15.96
C VAL A 73 -8.32 13.46 -16.10
N GLU A 74 -7.30 14.00 -16.78
CA GLU A 74 -5.94 13.47 -16.88
C GLU A 74 -5.41 13.01 -15.50
N PRO A 75 -4.71 11.88 -15.42
CA PRO A 75 -4.15 11.40 -14.16
C PRO A 75 -3.05 12.36 -13.68
N VAL A 76 -3.23 12.90 -12.47
CA VAL A 76 -2.18 13.65 -11.77
C VAL A 76 -0.98 12.75 -11.57
N THR A 77 0.08 13.00 -12.34
CA THR A 77 1.39 12.40 -12.16
C THR A 77 2.05 13.11 -10.99
N ALA A 78 1.91 12.57 -9.78
CA ALA A 78 2.72 13.04 -8.67
C ALA A 78 4.18 12.59 -8.93
N PRO A 79 5.16 13.51 -9.00
CA PRO A 79 6.53 13.13 -9.29
C PRO A 79 7.10 12.31 -8.12
N VAL A 80 7.68 11.15 -8.45
CA VAL A 80 8.34 10.19 -7.53
C VAL A 80 9.28 10.88 -6.52
N ALA A 81 9.85 12.02 -6.90
CA ALA A 81 10.69 12.86 -6.04
C ALA A 81 10.00 13.30 -4.73
N VAL A 82 8.70 13.58 -4.75
CA VAL A 82 7.95 14.03 -3.55
C VAL A 82 7.77 12.88 -2.56
N ILE A 83 7.57 11.66 -3.05
CA ILE A 83 7.45 10.46 -2.22
C ILE A 83 8.81 10.11 -1.58
N ALA A 84 9.90 10.23 -2.34
CA ALA A 84 11.25 9.99 -1.84
C ALA A 84 11.68 11.04 -0.79
N ALA A 85 11.28 12.31 -0.95
CA ALA A 85 11.58 13.37 0.01
C ALA A 85 10.91 13.13 1.36
N GLN A 86 9.61 12.77 1.36
CA GLN A 86 8.86 12.46 2.59
C GLN A 86 9.44 11.25 3.35
N ALA A 87 9.94 10.25 2.62
CA ALA A 87 10.58 9.07 3.22
C ALA A 87 11.98 9.38 3.82
N ALA A 88 12.69 10.36 3.26
CA ALA A 88 13.96 10.82 3.81
C ALA A 88 13.77 11.67 5.07
N GLU A 89 12.75 12.53 5.09
CA GLU A 89 12.42 13.38 6.24
C GLU A 89 11.95 12.56 7.45
N ALA A 90 11.18 11.49 7.23
CA ALA A 90 10.77 10.55 8.29
C ALA A 90 11.93 9.74 8.91
N ARG A 91 13.10 9.69 8.26
CA ARG A 91 14.31 9.01 8.74
C ARG A 91 15.26 9.92 9.53
N ALA A 92 15.00 11.23 9.56
CA ALA A 92 15.86 12.22 10.19
C ALA A 92 15.41 12.63 11.60
N ILE A 93 14.43 11.92 12.18
CA ILE A 93 13.91 12.14 13.55
C ILE A 93 14.31 10.95 14.44
#